data_AF-G7MJ75-F1
#
_entry.id   AF-G7MJ75-F1
#
_cell.length_a   1.000
_cell.length_b   1.000
_cell.length_c   1.000
_cell.angle_alpha   90.00
_cell.angle_beta   90.00
_cell.angle_gamma   90.00
#
_symmetry.space_group_name_H-M   'P 1'
#
loop_
_entity.id
_entity.type
_entity.pdbx_description
1 polymer ?
#
loop_
_entity_poly.entity_id
_entity_poly.type
_entity_poly.pdbx_seq_one_letter_code
_entity_poly.pdbx_strand_id
1 'polypeptide(L)' 'VICLEDLIHEIAFPGKHFQEISWFLHPFHLSVACHATKNRVSILKGMGISGYWGKRINQLFPLLN' A
#
# COMPACT_ATOMS: atom_id res chain seq x y z
N VAL A 1 -16.34 -11.26 9.27
CA VAL A 1 -15.81 -10.96 7.92
C VAL A 1 -16.15 -12.13 7.04
N ILE A 2 -17.10 -11.95 6.11
CA ILE A 2 -17.64 -13.05 5.31
C ILE A 2 -17.35 -12.82 3.82
N CYS A 3 -17.17 -11.55 3.43
CA CYS A 3 -16.91 -11.10 2.06
C CYS A 3 -15.68 -10.18 1.98
N LEU A 4 -15.15 -9.97 0.77
CA LEU A 4 -14.01 -9.06 0.51
C LEU A 4 -14.28 -7.62 0.97
N GLU A 5 -15.52 -7.17 0.80
CA GLU A 5 -15.99 -5.85 1.21
C GLU A 5 -15.93 -5.64 2.74
N ASP A 6 -16.29 -6.65 3.53
CA ASP A 6 -16.12 -6.61 5.00
C ASP A 6 -14.65 -6.50 5.40
N LEU A 7 -13.76 -7.16 4.65
CA LEU A 7 -12.32 -7.14 4.90
C LEU A 7 -11.76 -5.75 4.66
N ILE A 8 -12.16 -5.11 3.56
CA ILE A 8 -11.77 -3.74 3.22
C ILE A 8 -12.32 -2.76 4.27
N HIS A 9 -13.56 -2.97 4.74
CA HIS A 9 -14.17 -2.12 5.75
C HIS A 9 -13.40 -2.12 7.07
N GLU A 10 -13.06 -3.30 7.60
CA GLU A 10 -12.33 -3.40 8.88
C GLU A 10 -10.89 -2.86 8.76
N ILE A 11 -10.28 -2.88 7.56
CA ILE A 11 -8.95 -2.29 7.32
C ILE A 11 -9.02 -0.76 7.20
N ALA A 12 -10.03 -0.24 6.51
CA ALA A 12 -10.23 1.21 6.33
C ALA A 12 -10.71 1.88 7.62
N PHE A 13 -11.51 1.17 8.41
CA PHE A 13 -12.03 1.58 9.71
C PHE A 13 -11.57 0.58 10.76
N PRO A 14 -10.41 0.82 11.40
CA PRO A 14 -9.82 -0.14 12.33
C PRO A 14 -10.77 -0.40 13.51
N GLY A 15 -11.35 -1.59 13.50
CA GLY A 15 -12.27 -2.08 14.52
C GLY A 15 -11.62 -3.11 15.45
N LYS A 16 -12.46 -3.89 16.13
CA LYS A 16 -12.02 -4.91 17.10
C LYS A 16 -11.19 -6.03 16.44
N HIS A 17 -11.43 -6.30 15.15
CA HIS A 17 -10.84 -7.42 14.43
C HIS A 17 -9.69 -7.00 13.49
N PHE A 18 -9.28 -5.74 13.52
CA PHE A 18 -8.21 -5.23 12.66
C PHE A 18 -6.91 -6.03 12.78
N GLN A 19 -6.52 -6.41 14.00
CA GLN A 19 -5.30 -7.19 14.21
C GLN A 19 -5.44 -8.60 13.61
N GLU A 20 -6.55 -9.29 13.85
CA GLU A 20 -6.76 -10.65 13.30
C GLU A 20 -6.76 -10.64 11.76
N ILE A 21 -7.35 -9.61 11.15
CA ILE A 21 -7.39 -9.44 9.70
C ILE A 21 -6.02 -9.07 9.13
N SER A 22 -5.28 -8.18 9.80
CA SER A 22 -3.93 -7.79 9.39
C SER A 22 -2.97 -8.99 9.40
N TRP A 23 -3.14 -9.91 10.36
CA TRP A 23 -2.38 -11.15 10.43
C TRP A 23 -2.88 -12.21 9.44
N PHE A 24 -4.16 -12.20 9.08
CA PHE A 24 -4.73 -13.06 8.04
C PHE A 24 -4.21 -12.69 6.64
N LEU A 25 -4.01 -11.40 6.37
CA LEU A 25 -3.46 -10.94 5.11
C LEU A 25 -1.95 -11.25 5.00
N HIS A 26 -1.58 -11.93 3.93
CA HIS A 26 -0.17 -12.04 3.57
C HIS A 26 0.36 -10.69 3.09
N PRO A 27 1.63 -10.33 3.35
CA PRO A 27 2.24 -9.12 2.79
C PRO A 27 2.01 -9.02 1.29
N PHE A 28 1.46 -7.88 0.85
CA PHE A 28 1.19 -7.63 -0.57
C PHE A 28 2.51 -7.58 -1.34
N HIS A 29 2.68 -8.50 -2.29
CA HIS A 29 3.82 -8.49 -3.19
C HIS A 29 3.57 -7.45 -4.29
N LEU A 30 4.13 -6.25 -4.10
CA LEU A 30 4.03 -5.15 -5.07
C LEU A 30 4.97 -5.41 -6.24
N SER A 31 4.43 -5.41 -7.46
CA SER A 31 5.25 -5.49 -8.66
C SER A 31 5.99 -4.16 -8.83
N VAL A 32 7.31 -4.21 -8.99
CA VAL A 32 8.07 -3.05 -9.45
C VAL A 32 7.77 -2.89 -10.94
N ALA A 33 6.62 -2.32 -11.27
CA ALA A 33 6.20 -2.12 -12.65
C ALA A 33 7.14 -1.11 -13.32
N CYS A 34 8.07 -1.66 -14.11
CA CYS A 34 8.71 -1.23 -15.35
C CYS A 34 8.80 0.26 -15.77
N HIS A 35 7.94 1.18 -15.34
CA HIS A 35 8.11 2.61 -15.57
C HIS A 35 9.18 3.25 -14.69
N ALA A 36 9.55 2.57 -13.60
CA ALA A 36 10.61 3.02 -12.72
C ALA A 36 12.02 2.84 -13.29
N THR A 37 12.30 2.11 -14.37
CA THR A 37 13.72 1.91 -14.77
C THR A 37 14.38 3.21 -15.25
N LYS A 38 13.61 4.12 -15.87
CA LYS A 38 14.10 5.47 -16.26
C LYS A 38 14.01 6.49 -15.12
N ASN A 39 13.16 6.21 -14.13
CA ASN A 39 12.81 7.13 -13.05
C ASN A 39 13.15 6.55 -11.67
N ARG A 40 13.95 5.50 -11.54
CA ARG A 40 14.23 4.88 -10.23
C ARG A 40 15.00 5.86 -9.39
N VAL A 41 15.95 6.56 -10.02
CA VAL A 41 16.67 7.66 -9.41
C VAL A 41 15.74 8.85 -9.17
N SER A 42 14.79 9.20 -10.03
CA SER A 42 13.89 10.37 -9.78
C SER A 42 12.77 10.09 -8.78
N ILE A 43 12.23 8.87 -8.76
CA ILE A 43 11.27 8.39 -7.79
C ILE A 43 12.01 8.34 -6.47
N LEU A 44 13.19 7.70 -6.35
CA LEU A 44 13.94 7.65 -5.08
C LEU A 44 14.53 9.01 -4.63
N LYS A 45 14.90 9.91 -5.57
CA LYS A 45 15.50 11.23 -5.31
C LYS A 45 14.46 12.35 -5.16
N GLY A 46 13.27 12.19 -5.75
CA GLY A 46 12.05 12.96 -5.47
C GLY A 46 11.25 12.39 -4.30
N MET A 47 11.43 11.10 -3.97
CA MET A 47 10.95 10.41 -2.76
C MET A 47 11.77 10.79 -1.53
N GLY A 48 12.49 11.91 -1.58
CA GLY A 48 13.37 12.37 -0.51
C GLY A 48 12.78 12.02 0.85
N ILE A 49 13.44 11.07 1.51
CA ILE A 49 13.26 10.66 2.89
C ILE A 49 12.10 9.64 3.09
N SER A 50 12.51 8.39 3.33
CA SER A 50 11.79 7.43 4.17
C SER A 50 11.01 8.13 5.29
N GLY A 51 9.68 8.02 5.33
CA GLY A 51 8.89 8.80 6.28
C GLY A 51 7.40 8.74 6.02
N TYR A 52 6.64 9.66 6.62
CA TYR A 52 5.18 9.73 6.47
C TYR A 52 4.77 10.45 5.18
N TRP A 53 4.05 9.75 4.31
CA TRP A 53 3.60 10.24 2.99
C TRP A 53 2.17 10.80 3.00
N GLY A 54 1.41 10.56 4.07
CA GLY A 54 -0.01 10.91 4.16
C GLY A 54 -0.78 10.47 2.92
N LYS A 55 -1.53 11.40 2.31
CA LYS A 55 -2.35 11.14 1.12
C LYS A 55 -1.56 10.88 -0.17
N ARG A 56 -0.26 11.25 -0.24
CA ARG A 56 0.54 11.07 -1.46
C ARG A 56 0.86 9.61 -1.75
N ILE A 57 0.74 8.72 -0.76
CA ILE A 57 0.94 7.28 -0.96
C ILE A 57 -0.07 6.67 -1.95
N ASN A 58 -1.27 7.25 -2.04
CA ASN A 58 -2.31 6.77 -2.95
C ASN A 58 -1.96 7.01 -4.43
N GLN A 59 -1.04 7.92 -4.72
CA GLN A 59 -0.53 8.14 -6.08
C GLN A 59 0.47 7.06 -6.51
N LEU A 60 0.96 6.25 -5.56
CA LEU A 60 1.97 5.22 -5.79
C LEU A 60 1.36 3.85 -6.07
N PHE A 61 0.21 3.51 -5.48
CA PHE A 61 -0.43 2.19 -5.71
C PHE A 61 -0.70 1.85 -7.18
N PRO A 62 -1.18 2.78 -8.04
CA PRO A 62 -1.37 2.50 -9.46
C PRO A 62 -0.07 2.22 -10.23
N LEU A 63 1.08 2.64 -9.69
CA LEU A 63 2.40 2.44 -10.28
C LEU A 63 3.09 1.15 -9.79
N LEU A 64 2.49 0.46 -8.81
CA LEU A 64 3.05 -0.71 -8.12
C LEU A 64 2.18 -1.97 -8.23
N ASN A 65 1.11 -1.90 -9.01
CA ASN A 65 0.20 -3.01 -9.31
C ASN A 65 0.78 -3.89 -10.43
#